data_AF-A0A926USR5-F1
#
_entry.id   AF-A0A926USR5-F1
#
_cell.length_a   1.000
_cell.length_b   1.000
_cell.length_c   1.000
_cell.angle_alpha   90.00
_cell.angle_beta   90.00
_cell.angle_gamma   90.00
#
_symmetry.space_group_name_H-M   'P 1'
#
loop_
_entity.id
_entity.type
_entity.pdbx_description
1 polymer ?
#
loop_
_entity_poly.entity_id
_entity_poly.type
_entity_poly.pdbx_seq_one_letter_code
_entity_poly.pdbx_strand_id
1 'polypeptide(L)'
;MTRKDIFIDNNIAKNFSNPLDPEYKQLIKWLIEYSSNPKKHDDNAHLVVSKKLIAEYYRTMGHAASGNNIAVIINLLTQQSRLNRISNEQIKEFKQKYFTNKVKRKLTSNEEDREHIPVVLLSDRKYALTLDEKFTEDLLNFPSFAATVGKKPSDIPYDK
;
A
#
# COMPACT_ATOMS: atom_id res chain seq x y z
N MET A 1 -7.46 -15.11 10.79
CA MET A 1 -6.35 -14.15 10.93
C MET A 1 -6.65 -12.97 10.02
N THR A 2 -6.19 -11.77 10.35
CA THR A 2 -6.27 -10.62 9.45
C THR A 2 -5.36 -10.88 8.25
N ARG A 3 -5.81 -10.56 7.02
CA ARG A 3 -4.98 -10.69 5.82
C ARG A 3 -3.68 -9.91 5.98
N LYS A 4 -2.56 -10.46 5.52
CA LYS A 4 -1.25 -9.79 5.53
C LYS A 4 -1.11 -8.76 4.40
N ASP A 5 -1.98 -7.76 4.38
CA ASP A 5 -1.97 -6.71 3.38
C ASP A 5 -1.08 -5.50 3.74
N ILE A 6 -0.54 -4.84 2.72
CA ILE A 6 0.28 -3.64 2.88
C ILE A 6 0.00 -2.62 1.78
N PHE A 7 -0.14 -1.35 2.14
CA PHE A 7 -0.04 -0.25 1.19
C PHE A 7 1.42 0.16 1.05
N ILE A 8 1.90 0.30 -0.19
CA ILE A 8 3.28 0.72 -0.49
C ILE A 8 3.21 2.02 -1.27
N ASP A 9 3.73 3.10 -0.71
CA ASP A 9 3.77 4.36 -1.42
C ASP A 9 4.70 4.27 -2.65
N ASN A 10 4.39 5.04 -3.69
CA ASN A 10 5.23 5.18 -4.87
C ASN A 10 6.66 5.64 -4.52
N ASN A 11 6.84 6.45 -3.47
CA ASN A 11 8.17 6.85 -3.00
C ASN A 11 9.03 5.68 -2.45
N ILE A 12 8.40 4.58 -2.02
CA ILE A 12 9.06 3.32 -1.65
C ILE A 12 9.19 2.42 -2.88
N ALA A 13 8.12 2.29 -3.67
CA ALA A 13 8.05 1.37 -4.80
C ALA A 13 9.12 1.66 -5.86
N LYS A 14 9.53 2.92 -6.05
CA LYS A 14 10.62 3.31 -6.96
C LYS A 14 11.96 2.59 -6.68
N ASN A 15 12.19 2.15 -5.44
CA ASN A 15 13.42 1.46 -5.04
C ASN A 15 13.40 -0.04 -5.42
N PHE A 16 12.30 -0.57 -5.99
CA PHE A 16 12.17 -1.99 -6.32
C PHE A 16 12.87 -2.36 -7.63
N SER A 17 13.07 -1.41 -8.55
CA SER A 17 13.63 -1.70 -9.87
C SER A 17 15.10 -2.12 -9.82
N ASN A 18 15.87 -1.63 -8.84
CA ASN A 18 17.24 -2.04 -8.59
C ASN A 18 17.54 -2.00 -7.08
N PRO A 19 17.05 -2.98 -6.30
CA PRO A 19 17.16 -2.97 -4.86
C PRO A 19 18.59 -3.34 -4.46
N LEU A 20 19.46 -2.34 -4.27
CA LEU A 20 20.81 -2.58 -3.73
C LEU A 20 20.75 -2.93 -2.24
N ASP A 21 19.82 -2.31 -1.53
CA ASP A 21 19.57 -2.49 -0.11
C ASP A 21 18.96 -3.88 0.18
N PRO A 22 19.59 -4.70 1.06
CA PRO A 22 19.06 -5.98 1.50
C PRO A 22 17.63 -5.93 2.05
N GLU A 23 17.23 -4.82 2.70
CA GLU A 23 15.88 -4.65 3.26
C GLU A 23 14.81 -4.66 2.16
N TYR A 24 15.08 -4.00 1.03
CA TYR A 24 14.16 -3.99 -0.12
C TYR A 24 14.11 -5.34 -0.82
N LYS A 25 15.23 -6.08 -0.86
CA LYS A 25 15.24 -7.47 -1.36
C LYS A 25 14.36 -8.38 -0.50
N GLN A 26 14.40 -8.20 0.83
CA GLN A 26 13.54 -8.95 1.76
C GLN A 26 12.06 -8.62 1.54
N LEU A 27 11.70 -7.33 1.38
CA LEU A 27 10.33 -6.93 1.07
C LEU A 27 9.82 -7.54 -0.24
N ILE A 28 10.61 -7.44 -1.31
CA ILE A 28 10.24 -8.03 -2.60
C ILE A 28 10.07 -9.54 -2.46
N LYS A 29 11.00 -10.23 -1.79
CA LYS A 29 10.91 -11.66 -1.52
C LYS A 29 9.61 -12.01 -0.79
N TRP A 30 9.28 -11.29 0.29
CA TRP A 30 8.06 -11.51 1.06
C TRP A 30 6.78 -11.28 0.23
N LEU A 31 6.78 -10.26 -0.65
CA LEU A 31 5.66 -10.01 -1.56
C LEU A 31 5.47 -11.15 -2.56
N ILE A 32 6.54 -11.66 -3.18
CA ILE A 32 6.44 -12.67 -4.24
C ILE A 32 6.32 -14.10 -3.72
N GLU A 33 6.74 -14.36 -2.48
CA GLU A 33 6.58 -15.66 -1.83
C GLU A 33 5.10 -16.05 -1.78
N TYR A 34 4.79 -17.27 -2.22
CA TYR A 34 3.43 -17.72 -2.47
C TYR A 34 3.26 -19.18 -2.05
N SER A 35 2.31 -19.42 -1.15
CA SER A 35 1.75 -20.73 -0.84
C SER A 35 0.46 -20.92 -1.63
N SER A 36 0.43 -21.96 -2.48
CA SER A 36 -0.74 -22.37 -3.25
C SER A 36 -1.83 -23.07 -2.42
N ASN A 37 -1.58 -23.33 -1.13
CA ASN A 37 -2.58 -23.93 -0.25
C ASN A 37 -3.75 -22.96 -0.03
N PRO A 38 -4.99 -23.27 -0.49
CA PRO A 38 -6.12 -22.37 -0.37
C PRO A 38 -6.47 -22.00 1.08
N LYS A 39 -6.20 -22.91 2.03
CA LYS A 39 -6.44 -22.69 3.47
C LYS A 39 -5.49 -21.65 4.08
N LYS A 40 -4.42 -21.30 3.37
CA LYS A 40 -3.39 -20.32 3.77
C LYS A 40 -3.33 -19.12 2.84
N HIS A 41 -4.39 -18.88 2.05
CA HIS A 41 -4.40 -17.78 1.10
C HIS A 41 -4.07 -16.44 1.78
N ASP A 42 -4.75 -16.14 2.88
CA ASP A 42 -4.58 -14.89 3.62
C ASP A 42 -3.27 -14.79 4.42
N ASP A 43 -2.52 -15.90 4.54
CA ASP A 43 -1.17 -15.91 5.12
C ASP A 43 -0.11 -15.41 4.12
N ASN A 44 -0.44 -15.40 2.81
CA ASN A 44 0.42 -14.79 1.80
C ASN A 44 0.38 -13.25 1.93
N ALA A 45 1.47 -12.60 1.53
CA ALA A 45 1.48 -11.15 1.41
C ALA A 45 0.48 -10.68 0.35
N HIS A 46 -0.28 -9.63 0.68
CA HIS A 46 -1.22 -8.97 -0.22
C HIS A 46 -0.83 -7.51 -0.42
N LEU A 47 -1.05 -6.98 -1.62
CA LEU A 47 -0.83 -5.57 -1.90
C LEU A 47 -2.16 -4.82 -1.92
N VAL A 48 -2.26 -3.78 -1.09
CA VAL A 48 -3.39 -2.85 -1.08
C VAL A 48 -3.22 -1.90 -2.25
N VAL A 49 -4.24 -1.81 -3.10
CA VAL A 49 -4.18 -0.98 -4.31
C VAL A 49 -5.51 -0.29 -4.59
N SER A 50 -5.43 0.82 -5.31
CA SER A 50 -6.55 1.48 -5.98
C SER A 50 -6.24 1.66 -7.46
N LYS A 51 -7.24 1.96 -8.28
CA LYS A 51 -7.03 2.27 -9.71
C LYS A 51 -6.03 3.43 -9.89
N LYS A 52 -6.11 4.45 -9.04
CA LYS A 52 -5.21 5.62 -9.08
C LYS A 52 -3.78 5.23 -8.72
N LEU A 53 -3.58 4.48 -7.62
CA LEU A 53 -2.25 4.03 -7.19
C LEU A 53 -1.56 3.17 -8.25
N ILE A 54 -2.30 2.25 -8.88
CA ILE A 54 -1.78 1.43 -9.98
C ILE A 54 -1.30 2.33 -11.13
N ALA A 55 -2.08 3.34 -11.52
CA ALA A 55 -1.70 4.28 -12.57
C ALA A 55 -0.44 5.10 -12.20
N GLU A 56 -0.30 5.50 -10.94
CA GLU A 56 0.89 6.18 -10.43
C GLU A 56 2.15 5.31 -10.54
N TYR A 57 2.07 4.04 -10.14
CA TYR A 57 3.17 3.11 -10.30
C TYR A 57 3.59 2.97 -11.77
N TYR A 58 2.64 2.74 -12.69
CA TYR A 58 2.97 2.62 -14.11
C TYR A 58 3.60 3.91 -14.67
N ARG A 59 3.14 5.09 -14.21
CA ARG A 59 3.72 6.39 -14.61
C ARG A 59 5.15 6.55 -14.12
N THR A 60 5.44 6.16 -12.88
CA THR A 60 6.79 6.30 -12.29
C THR A 60 7.78 5.27 -12.83
N MET A 61 7.31 4.10 -13.27
CA MET A 61 8.15 3.03 -13.80
C MET A 61 8.46 3.16 -15.30
N GLY A 62 8.30 4.35 -15.89
CA GLY A 62 8.48 4.61 -17.33
C GLY A 62 9.70 3.88 -17.92
N HIS A 63 9.45 2.99 -18.89
CA HIS A 63 10.44 2.15 -19.59
C HIS A 63 11.38 1.28 -18.72
N ALA A 64 11.17 1.19 -17.40
CA ALA A 64 12.02 0.41 -16.51
C ALA A 64 11.79 -1.10 -16.71
N ALA A 65 12.66 -1.75 -17.48
CA ALA A 65 12.57 -3.16 -17.87
C ALA A 65 12.98 -4.18 -16.77
N SER A 66 13.19 -3.74 -15.52
CA SER A 66 13.65 -4.64 -14.46
C SER A 66 12.56 -5.64 -14.07
N GLY A 67 12.88 -6.94 -14.11
CA GLY A 67 11.96 -8.04 -13.80
C GLY A 67 11.37 -8.06 -12.38
N ASN A 68 11.80 -7.15 -11.49
CA ASN A 68 11.35 -7.06 -10.10
C ASN A 68 10.67 -5.73 -9.76
N ASN A 69 10.35 -4.88 -10.74
CA ASN A 69 9.65 -3.62 -10.43
C ASN A 69 8.23 -3.88 -9.90
N ILE A 70 7.65 -2.86 -9.28
CA ILE A 70 6.30 -2.96 -8.68
C ILE A 70 5.22 -3.36 -9.69
N ALA A 71 5.37 -3.01 -10.98
CA ALA A 71 4.41 -3.39 -12.01
C ALA A 71 4.45 -4.89 -12.32
N VAL A 72 5.63 -5.51 -12.36
CA VAL A 72 5.78 -6.97 -12.50
C VAL A 72 5.20 -7.68 -11.28
N ILE A 73 5.46 -7.17 -10.07
CA ILE A 73 4.88 -7.71 -8.84
C ILE A 73 3.34 -7.60 -8.87
N ILE A 74 2.76 -6.48 -9.31
CA ILE A 74 1.30 -6.33 -9.46
C ILE A 74 0.71 -7.36 -10.42
N ASN A 75 1.38 -7.63 -11.55
CA ASN A 75 0.92 -8.65 -12.50
C ASN A 75 0.91 -10.05 -11.85
N LEU A 76 1.99 -10.40 -11.15
CA LEU A 76 2.10 -11.67 -10.41
C LEU A 76 0.99 -11.80 -9.35
N LEU A 77 0.83 -10.78 -8.51
CA LEU A 77 -0.20 -10.76 -7.46
C LEU A 77 -1.62 -10.77 -8.04
N THR A 78 -1.83 -10.18 -9.22
CA THR A 78 -3.12 -10.23 -9.93
C THR A 78 -3.46 -11.66 -10.33
N GLN A 79 -2.52 -12.39 -10.94
CA GLN A 79 -2.71 -13.78 -11.36
C GLN A 79 -3.00 -14.72 -10.17
N GLN A 80 -2.51 -14.36 -8.99
CA GLN A 80 -2.64 -15.14 -7.76
C GLN A 80 -3.78 -14.63 -6.85
N SER A 81 -4.58 -13.66 -7.30
CA SER A 81 -5.67 -13.05 -6.51
C SER A 81 -5.22 -12.40 -5.18
N ARG A 82 -3.97 -11.90 -5.11
CA ARG A 82 -3.35 -11.30 -3.92
C ARG A 82 -3.34 -9.76 -3.91
N LEU A 83 -4.25 -9.14 -4.66
CA LEU A 83 -4.46 -7.69 -4.61
C LEU A 83 -5.70 -7.37 -3.78
N ASN A 84 -5.52 -6.65 -2.67
CA ASN A 84 -6.63 -6.03 -1.97
C ASN A 84 -7.02 -4.75 -2.71
N ARG A 85 -7.97 -4.87 -3.64
CA ARG A 85 -8.41 -3.77 -4.51
C ARG A 85 -9.51 -2.96 -3.82
N ILE A 86 -9.19 -1.73 -3.44
CA ILE A 86 -10.16 -0.77 -2.94
C ILE A 86 -10.77 -0.02 -4.12
N SER A 87 -12.09 -0.11 -4.28
CA SER A 87 -12.81 0.46 -5.41
C SER A 87 -12.98 1.98 -5.29
N ASN A 88 -13.22 2.64 -6.42
CA ASN A 88 -13.47 4.08 -6.44
C ASN A 88 -14.76 4.44 -5.67
N GLU A 89 -15.76 3.57 -5.71
CA GLU A 89 -17.01 3.70 -4.98
C GLU A 89 -16.74 3.65 -3.46
N GLN A 90 -15.96 2.66 -2.99
CA GLN A 90 -15.58 2.56 -1.57
C GLN A 90 -14.80 3.80 -1.11
N ILE A 91 -13.85 4.29 -1.92
CA ILE A 91 -13.11 5.53 -1.64
C ILE A 91 -14.06 6.72 -1.54
N LYS A 92 -15.00 6.85 -2.47
CA LYS A 92 -15.98 7.94 -2.50
C LYS A 92 -16.88 7.91 -1.27
N GLU A 93 -17.42 6.74 -0.93
CA GLU A 93 -18.26 6.53 0.25
C GLU A 93 -17.51 6.85 1.54
N PHE A 94 -16.25 6.39 1.65
CA PHE A 94 -15.39 6.72 2.79
C PHE A 94 -15.20 8.23 2.93
N LYS A 95 -14.88 8.91 1.84
CA LYS A 95 -14.66 10.37 1.85
C LYS A 95 -15.95 11.11 2.19
N GLN A 96 -17.10 10.69 1.66
CA GLN A 96 -18.39 11.28 2.01
C GLN A 96 -18.69 11.15 3.50
N LYS A 97 -18.38 9.99 4.09
CA LYS A 97 -18.67 9.71 5.50
C LYS A 97 -17.67 10.38 6.46
N TYR A 98 -16.38 10.35 6.15
CA TYR A 98 -15.32 10.68 7.11
C TYR A 98 -14.56 11.97 6.82
N PHE A 99 -14.51 12.44 5.56
CA PHE A 99 -13.82 13.70 5.21
C PHE A 99 -14.73 14.90 5.45
N THR A 100 -15.16 15.08 6.70
CA THR A 100 -15.88 16.28 7.15
C THR A 100 -15.01 17.52 6.96
N ASN A 101 -15.64 18.71 6.94
CA ASN A 101 -14.90 19.98 6.84
C ASN A 101 -13.85 20.14 7.96
N LYS A 102 -14.11 19.60 9.15
CA LYS A 102 -13.16 19.60 10.27
C LYS A 102 -11.94 18.73 9.96
N VAL A 103 -12.14 17.53 9.40
CA VAL A 103 -11.05 16.64 9.00
C VAL A 103 -10.24 17.28 7.88
N LYS A 104 -10.89 17.75 6.81
CA LYS A 104 -10.21 18.38 5.66
C LYS A 104 -9.31 19.55 6.03
N ARG A 105 -9.70 20.36 7.03
CA ARG A 105 -8.90 21.49 7.54
C ARG A 105 -7.67 21.08 8.34
N LYS A 106 -7.64 19.85 8.86
CA LYS A 106 -6.51 19.31 9.64
C LYS A 106 -5.51 18.54 8.80
N LEU A 107 -5.93 18.05 7.63
CA LEU A 107 -5.05 17.29 6.72
C LEU A 107 -3.90 18.18 6.23
N THR A 108 -2.69 17.67 6.37
CA THR A 108 -1.44 18.35 6.05
C THR A 108 -0.86 17.91 4.70
N SER A 109 -1.18 16.69 4.25
CA SER A 109 -0.76 16.12 2.97
C SER A 109 -1.39 16.85 1.77
N ASN A 110 -0.76 16.70 0.60
CA ASN A 110 -1.25 17.28 -0.64
C ASN A 110 -2.53 16.58 -1.13
N GLU A 111 -3.22 17.16 -2.11
CA GLU A 111 -4.49 16.59 -2.60
C GLU A 111 -4.33 15.20 -3.23
N GLU A 112 -3.16 14.89 -3.81
CA GLU A 112 -2.92 13.59 -4.42
C GLU A 112 -2.87 12.48 -3.36
N ASP A 113 -2.13 12.71 -2.27
CA ASP A 113 -1.97 11.77 -1.15
C ASP A 113 -3.26 11.58 -0.35
N ARG A 114 -4.11 12.60 -0.28
CA ARG A 114 -5.43 12.50 0.36
C ARG A 114 -6.34 11.48 -0.31
N GLU A 115 -6.12 11.16 -1.59
CA GLU A 115 -6.83 10.07 -2.27
C GLU A 115 -6.38 8.69 -1.79
N HIS A 116 -5.18 8.57 -1.21
CA HIS A 116 -4.63 7.31 -0.70
C HIS A 116 -4.99 7.05 0.76
N ILE A 117 -5.38 8.07 1.53
CA ILE A 117 -5.84 7.89 2.92
C ILE A 117 -6.96 6.84 3.01
N PRO A 118 -8.07 6.91 2.24
CA PRO A 118 -9.11 5.89 2.28
C PRO A 118 -8.59 4.50 1.87
N VAL A 119 -7.64 4.42 0.94
CA VAL A 119 -7.05 3.16 0.47
C VAL A 119 -6.35 2.43 1.61
N VAL A 120 -5.57 3.16 2.41
CA VAL A 120 -4.94 2.60 3.62
C VAL A 120 -5.99 2.27 4.68
N LEU A 121 -6.89 3.21 5.00
CA LEU A 121 -7.81 3.04 6.14
C LEU A 121 -8.93 2.00 5.89
N LEU A 122 -9.24 1.69 4.63
CA LEU A 122 -10.14 0.61 4.25
C LEU A 122 -9.45 -0.77 4.19
N SER A 123 -8.12 -0.81 4.17
CA SER A 123 -7.37 -2.07 4.18
C SER A 123 -7.53 -2.83 5.50
N ASP A 124 -7.19 -4.12 5.47
CA ASP A 124 -7.38 -5.01 6.61
C ASP A 124 -6.44 -4.60 7.75
N ARG A 125 -5.13 -4.48 7.47
CA ARG A 125 -4.11 -4.08 8.46
C ARG A 125 -3.99 -2.59 8.70
N LYS A 126 -4.49 -1.74 7.79
CA LYS A 126 -4.31 -0.27 7.85
C LYS A 126 -2.83 0.11 7.98
N TYR A 127 -1.99 -0.66 7.28
CA TYR A 127 -0.55 -0.51 7.30
C TYR A 127 -0.07 0.16 6.01
N ALA A 128 0.63 1.28 6.15
CA ALA A 128 1.28 1.96 5.04
C ALA A 128 2.81 1.93 5.19
N LEU A 129 3.50 1.77 4.07
CA LEU A 129 4.94 1.94 3.96
C LEU A 129 5.21 3.18 3.10
N THR A 130 5.66 4.27 3.71
CA THR A 130 5.86 5.57 3.05
C THR A 130 6.98 6.37 3.71
N LEU A 131 7.66 7.21 2.93
CA LEU A 131 8.59 8.23 3.42
C LEU A 131 7.95 9.62 3.58
N ASP A 132 6.68 9.79 3.22
CA ASP A 132 6.00 11.08 3.29
C ASP A 132 5.52 11.36 4.73
N GLU A 133 6.15 12.35 5.37
CA GLU A 133 5.86 12.74 6.75
C GLU A 133 4.44 13.31 6.93
N LYS A 134 3.93 14.05 5.95
CA LYS A 134 2.60 14.68 6.02
C LYS A 134 1.51 13.64 5.83
N PHE A 135 1.71 12.72 4.90
CA PHE A 135 0.81 11.58 4.73
C PHE A 135 0.83 10.67 5.97
N THR A 136 2.01 10.46 6.57
CA THR A 136 2.17 9.72 7.83
C THR A 136 1.37 10.37 8.95
N GLU A 137 1.53 11.68 9.15
CA GLU A 137 0.80 12.43 10.18
C GLU A 137 -0.71 12.34 9.97
N ASP A 138 -1.16 12.50 8.72
CA ASP A 138 -2.58 12.42 8.37
C ASP A 138 -3.17 11.02 8.62
N LEU A 139 -2.43 9.95 8.35
CA LEU A 139 -2.86 8.57 8.61
C LEU A 139 -2.94 8.25 10.11
N LEU A 140 -1.91 8.62 10.88
CA LEU A 140 -1.83 8.32 12.30
C LEU A 140 -2.86 9.09 13.13
N ASN A 141 -3.19 10.31 12.70
CA ASN A 141 -4.13 11.18 13.41
C ASN A 141 -5.53 11.21 12.79
N PHE A 142 -5.81 10.35 11.80
CA PHE A 142 -7.13 10.30 11.18
C PHE A 142 -8.20 9.83 12.20
N PRO A 143 -9.27 10.62 12.44
CA PRO A 143 -10.21 10.30 13.51
C PRO A 143 -10.95 8.97 13.32
N SER A 144 -11.07 8.18 14.38
CA SER A 144 -11.79 6.90 14.44
C SER A 144 -11.11 5.72 13.73
N PHE A 145 -9.87 5.89 13.28
CA PHE A 145 -9.07 4.82 12.69
C PHE A 145 -7.72 4.72 13.39
N ALA A 146 -7.20 3.50 13.50
CA ALA A 146 -5.85 3.24 13.97
C ALA A 146 -5.04 2.69 12.78
N ALA A 147 -4.20 3.53 12.19
CA ALA A 147 -3.27 3.13 11.15
C ALA A 147 -1.89 2.83 11.76
N THR A 148 -1.11 2.02 11.05
CA THR A 148 0.31 1.83 11.34
C THR A 148 1.11 2.29 10.12
N VAL A 149 2.21 2.99 10.35
CA VAL A 149 3.08 3.47 9.28
C VAL A 149 4.52 3.03 9.53
N GLY A 150 5.12 2.37 8.55
CA GLY A 150 6.55 2.12 8.50
C GLY A 150 7.22 3.03 7.47
N LYS A 151 8.49 3.35 7.68
CA LYS A 151 9.31 4.13 6.75
C LYS A 151 10.31 3.25 6.01
N LYS A 152 10.64 2.08 6.56
CA LYS A 152 11.61 1.13 6.01
C LYS A 152 11.01 -0.28 5.97
N PRO A 153 11.50 -1.14 5.06
CA PRO A 153 11.07 -2.54 5.06
C PRO A 153 11.29 -3.25 6.40
N SER A 154 12.34 -2.89 7.13
CA SER A 154 12.61 -3.40 8.49
C SER A 154 11.51 -3.08 9.52
N ASP A 155 10.68 -2.07 9.29
CA ASP A 155 9.55 -1.74 10.17
C ASP A 155 8.37 -2.71 10.00
N ILE A 156 8.35 -3.50 8.91
CA ILE A 156 7.23 -4.37 8.58
C ILE A 156 7.20 -5.58 9.54
N PRO A 157 6.07 -5.84 10.21
CA PRO A 157 5.93 -7.04 11.02
C PRO A 157 5.57 -8.24 10.12
N TYR A 158 6.57 -8.81 9.44
CA TYR A 158 6.40 -9.88 8.43
C TYR A 158 5.65 -11.12 8.94
N ASP A 159 5.82 -11.45 10.21
CA ASP A 159 5.23 -12.65 10.82
C ASP A 159 3.78 -12.44 11.31
N LYS A 160 3.33 -11.18 11.44
CA LYS A 160 2.03 -10.82 12.02
C LYS A 160 0.93 -10.68 10.96
#